data_AF-X0PMM7-F1
#
_entry.id   AF-X0PMM7-F1
#
_cell.length_a   1.000
_cell.length_b   1.000
_cell.length_c   1.000
_cell.angle_alpha   90.00
_cell.angle_beta   90.00
_cell.angle_gamma   90.00
#
_symmetry.space_group_name_H-M   'P 1'
#
loop_
_entity.id
_entity.type
_entity.pdbx_description
1 polymer ?
#
loop_
_entity_poly.entity_id
_entity_poly.type
_entity_poly.pdbx_seq_one_letter_code
_entity_poly.pdbx_strand_id
1 'polypeptide(L)' 'MPDKTNTSKVTQQLNDLLETVKKIPTSELLDHALYEKDPAKKAVFKAMYEYVIDERQSKTIQQKKFTI' A
#
# COMPACT_ATOMS: atom_id res chain seq x y z
N MET A 1 -20.96 -4.44 -22.75
CA MET A 1 -21.02 -4.85 -21.34
C MET A 1 -19.62 -5.33 -20.94
N PRO A 2 -18.95 -4.74 -19.94
CA PRO A 2 -17.64 -5.24 -19.53
C PRO A 2 -17.79 -6.62 -18.88
N ASP A 3 -16.90 -7.53 -19.25
CA ASP A 3 -16.90 -8.94 -18.84
C ASP A 3 -16.56 -9.07 -17.34
N LYS A 4 -17.51 -9.59 -16.56
CA LYS A 4 -17.40 -9.71 -15.09
C LYS A 4 -16.25 -10.62 -14.65
N THR A 5 -15.79 -11.53 -15.50
CA THR A 5 -14.67 -12.44 -15.21
C THR A 5 -13.32 -11.71 -15.12
N ASN A 6 -13.13 -10.67 -15.93
CA ASN A 6 -11.87 -9.93 -15.99
C ASN A 6 -11.68 -9.02 -14.75
N THR A 7 -12.78 -8.48 -14.22
CA THR A 7 -12.75 -7.59 -13.04
C THR A 7 -12.30 -8.34 -11.78
N SER A 8 -12.76 -9.59 -11.60
CA SER A 8 -12.38 -10.42 -10.44
C SER A 8 -10.87 -10.70 -10.40
N LYS A 9 -10.28 -11.03 -11.55
CA LYS A 9 -8.84 -11.31 -11.67
C LYS A 9 -7.99 -10.07 -11.37
N VAL A 10 -8.37 -8.90 -11.88
CA VAL A 10 -7.67 -7.63 -11.61
C VAL A 10 -7.72 -7.28 -10.12
N THR A 11 -8.87 -7.44 -9.47
CA THR A 11 -9.00 -7.24 -8.03
C THR A 11 -8.08 -8.17 -7.23
N GLN A 12 -7.98 -9.43 -7.64
CA GLN A 12 -7.10 -10.39 -6.98
C GLN A 12 -5.61 -9.99 -7.12
N GLN A 13 -5.19 -9.61 -8.33
CA GLN A 13 -3.82 -9.13 -8.56
C GLN A 13 -3.49 -7.87 -7.76
N LEU A 14 -4.46 -6.97 -7.60
CA LEU A 14 -4.30 -5.78 -6.77
C LEU A 14 -4.15 -6.16 -5.29
N ASN A 15 -4.97 -7.09 -4.78
CA ASN A 15 -4.87 -7.56 -3.41
C ASN A 15 -3.52 -8.24 -3.14
N ASP A 16 -3.04 -9.07 -4.08
CA ASP A 16 -1.73 -9.73 -3.97
C ASP A 16 -0.59 -8.71 -3.94
N LEU A 17 -0.70 -7.64 -4.74
CA LEU A 17 0.23 -6.52 -4.70
C LEU A 17 0.22 -5.84 -3.33
N LEU A 18 -0.96 -5.49 -2.79
CA LEU A 18 -1.09 -4.83 -1.50
C LEU A 18 -0.51 -5.67 -0.36
N GLU A 19 -0.75 -6.98 -0.36
CA GLU A 19 -0.18 -7.91 0.63
C GLU A 19 1.34 -8.05 0.50
N THR A 20 1.87 -7.95 -0.72
CA THR A 20 3.32 -7.92 -0.95
C THR A 20 3.93 -6.62 -0.41
N VAL A 21 3.29 -5.48 -0.70
CA VAL A 21 3.74 -4.15 -0.26
C VAL A 21 3.81 -4.04 1.27
N LYS A 22 2.87 -4.67 2.01
CA LYS A 22 2.90 -4.71 3.49
C LYS A 22 4.18 -5.32 4.08
N LYS A 23 4.87 -6.18 3.33
CA LYS A 23 6.11 -6.86 3.75
C LYS A 23 7.36 -6.03 3.49
N ILE A 24 7.26 -4.98 2.66
CA ILE A 24 8.39 -4.10 2.36
C ILE A 24 8.64 -3.18 3.56
N PRO A 25 9.90 -2.94 3.96
CA PRO A 25 10.23 -1.94 4.96
C PRO A 25 9.71 -0.56 4.57
N THR A 26 9.04 0.12 5.50
CA THR A 26 8.45 1.45 5.24
C THR A 26 9.49 2.51 4.93
N SER A 27 10.74 2.35 5.42
CA SER A 27 11.86 3.21 5.06
C SER A 27 12.20 3.11 3.57
N GLU A 28 12.23 1.89 3.00
CA GLU A 28 12.53 1.68 1.58
C GLU A 28 11.45 2.30 0.69
N LEU A 29 10.17 2.13 1.04
CA LEU A 29 9.07 2.76 0.31
C LEU A 29 9.16 4.29 0.35
N LEU A 30 9.53 4.85 1.51
CA LEU A 30 9.70 6.29 1.67
C LEU A 30 10.91 6.81 0.88
N ASP A 31 12.04 6.11 0.92
CA ASP A 31 13.25 6.49 0.18
C ASP A 31 12.96 6.54 -1.33
N HIS A 32 12.29 5.53 -1.87
CA HIS A 32 11.84 5.54 -3.25
C HIS A 32 10.85 6.68 -3.53
N ALA A 33 9.89 6.94 -2.64
CA ALA A 33 8.95 8.05 -2.77
C ALA A 33 9.60 9.43 -2.69
N LEU A 34 10.80 9.56 -2.11
CA LEU A 34 11.52 10.83 -2.02
C LEU A 34 12.45 11.07 -3.21
N TYR A 35 13.20 10.04 -3.61
CA TYR A 35 14.33 10.15 -4.54
C TYR A 35 14.08 9.62 -5.95
N GLU A 36 12.96 8.94 -6.21
CA GLU A 36 12.59 8.52 -7.57
C GLU A 36 12.43 9.74 -8.48
N LYS A 37 13.04 9.65 -9.67
CA LYS A 37 13.08 10.73 -10.67
C LYS A 37 11.82 10.75 -11.51
N ASP A 38 11.27 9.57 -11.80
CA ASP A 38 10.04 9.44 -12.55
C ASP A 38 8.84 9.84 -11.67
N PRO A 39 8.07 10.87 -12.04
CA PRO A 39 6.98 11.37 -11.20
C PRO A 39 5.85 10.37 -11.02
N ALA A 40 5.60 9.50 -12.00
CA ALA A 40 4.57 8.48 -11.90
C ALA A 40 4.99 7.37 -10.94
N LYS A 41 6.24 6.87 -11.05
CA LYS A 41 6.77 5.89 -10.10
C LYS A 41 6.83 6.45 -8.69
N LYS A 42 7.26 7.71 -8.55
CA LYS A 42 7.28 8.43 -7.27
C LYS A 42 5.89 8.45 -6.61
N ALA A 43 4.85 8.74 -7.39
CA ALA A 43 3.47 8.74 -6.89
C ALA A 43 3.03 7.34 -6.44
N VAL A 44 3.40 6.28 -7.17
CA VAL A 44 3.09 4.89 -6.79
C VAL A 44 3.79 4.51 -5.48
N PHE A 45 5.08 4.79 -5.34
CA PHE A 45 5.81 4.51 -4.08
C PHE A 45 5.22 5.28 -2.90
N LYS A 46 4.83 6.53 -3.11
CA LYS A 46 4.14 7.33 -2.08
C LYS A 46 2.82 6.69 -1.66
N ALA A 47 1.98 6.29 -2.62
CA ALA A 47 0.70 5.64 -2.31
C ALA A 47 0.90 4.31 -1.57
N MET A 48 1.91 3.51 -1.96
CA MET A 48 2.28 2.27 -1.26
C MET A 48 2.74 2.54 0.17
N TYR A 49 3.57 3.56 0.38
CA TYR A 49 4.00 3.98 1.72
C TYR A 49 2.81 4.38 2.60
N GLU A 50 1.95 5.27 2.10
CA GLU A 50 0.77 5.77 2.83
C GLU A 50 -0.18 4.64 3.20
N TYR A 51 -0.45 3.71 2.27
CA TYR A 51 -1.26 2.53 2.53
C TYR A 51 -0.72 1.67 3.68
N VAL A 52 0.59 1.39 3.70
CA VAL A 52 1.19 0.56 4.76
C VAL A 52 1.14 1.26 6.11
N ILE A 53 1.35 2.58 6.14
CA ILE A 53 1.24 3.37 7.38
C ILE A 53 -0.19 3.31 7.91
N ASP A 54 -1.19 3.56 7.06
CA ASP A 54 -2.60 3.56 7.46
C ASP A 54 -3.05 2.19 7.98
N GLU A 55 -2.65 1.09 7.31
CA GLU A 55 -2.92 -0.27 7.77
C GLU A 55 -2.31 -0.56 9.15
N ARG A 56 -1.07 -0.11 9.39
CA ARG A 56 -0.40 -0.30 10.68
C ARG A 56 -1.06 0.54 11.77
N GLN A 57 -1.35 1.81 11.49
CA GLN A 57 -2.04 2.70 12.41
C GLN A 57 -3.42 2.16 12.78
N SER A 58 -4.21 1.75 11.78
CA SER A 58 -5.52 1.12 11.97
C SER A 58 -5.43 -0.11 12.86
N LYS A 59 -4.45 -1.00 12.63
CA LYS A 59 -4.20 -2.16 13.50
C LYS A 59 -3.86 -1.75 14.94
N THR A 60 -2.98 -0.77 15.13
CA THR A 60 -2.60 -0.29 16.47
C THR A 60 -3.78 0.33 17.21
N ILE A 61 -4.61 1.13 16.53
CA ILE A 61 -5.82 1.74 17.10
C ILE A 61 -6.83 0.66 17.51
N GLN A 62 -7.09 -0.30 16.62
CA GLN A 62 -8.02 -1.41 16.89
C GLN A 62 -7.55 -2.30 18.03
N GLN A 63 -6.23 -2.41 18.25
CA GLN A 63 -5.63 -3.15 19.36
C GLN A 63 -5.75 -2.44 20.73
N LYS A 64 -6.36 -1.25 20.82
CA LYS A 64 -6.64 -0.51 22.07
C LYS A 64 -5.44 -0.41 23.04
N LYS A 65 -4.22 -0.21 22.53
CA LYS A 65 -3.03 0.05 23.35
C LYS A 65 -2.68 1.54 23.49
N PHE A 66 -3.59 2.43 23.14
CA PHE A 66 -3.45 3.85 23.49
C PHE A 66 -4.08 4.08 24.87
N THR A 67 -3.26 3.92 25.91
CA THR A 67 -3.53 4.58 27.20
C THR A 67 -2.98 5.99 27.05
N ILE A 68 -3.88 6.98 26.94
CA ILE A 68 -3.53 8.40 27.02
C ILE A 68 -3.31 8.75 28.49
#